data_AF-A0A3D8K157-F1
#
_entry.id   AF-A0A3D8K157-F1
#
_cell.length_a   1.000
_cell.length_b   1.000
_cell.length_c   1.000
_cell.angle_alpha   90.00
_cell.angle_beta   90.00
_cell.angle_gamma   90.00
#
_symmetry.space_group_name_H-M   'P 1'
#
loop_
_entity.id
_entity.type
_entity.pdbx_description
1 polymer ?
#
loop_
_entity_poly.entity_id
_entity_poly.type
_entity_poly.pdbx_seq_one_letter_code
_entity_poly.pdbx_strand_id
1 'polypeptide(L)'
;MASHYIGAVNSSAHWWDVVAAQLGTRTMEKVKAVREKNGTPRIPAPSADEIVSRVTFGFWTAVLGRVDKHQAHVIMPAIFPDHPLNARPNEWKDSVKRKKAISFAFEMNDFRNRLAHHEPLRKFGSIKDTSTTPATLVVAASTDLQSTRSRFARLIGLYDEAMSSISATLHRDLLKSSWRTRLTFLLSDRGIERYVNTKYALSDIATTSSYLHQNFARVVKQNAPVRIRRARKAGIFIPE
;
A
#
# COMPACT_ATOMS: atom_id res chain seq x y z
N MET A 1 -16.25 15.34 15.28
CA MET A 1 -17.25 15.03 14.24
C MET A 1 -16.54 14.91 12.91
N ALA A 2 -16.44 13.68 12.40
CA ALA A 2 -16.12 13.34 11.01
C ALA A 2 -16.48 11.85 10.83
N SER A 3 -17.78 11.58 10.75
CA SER A 3 -18.30 10.30 10.28
C SER A 3 -18.19 10.32 8.76
N HIS A 4 -17.08 9.83 8.21
CA HIS A 4 -16.81 9.83 6.77
C HIS A 4 -16.62 8.42 6.20
N TYR A 5 -17.38 7.41 6.64
CA TYR A 5 -17.32 6.08 5.99
C TYR A 5 -18.64 5.30 6.05
N ILE A 6 -19.79 5.97 5.88
CA ILE A 6 -21.05 5.26 5.57
C ILE A 6 -21.73 6.07 4.47
N GLY A 7 -21.50 5.72 3.21
CA GLY A 7 -22.02 6.55 2.12
C GLY A 7 -21.86 6.04 0.70
N ALA A 8 -21.44 4.79 0.49
CA ALA A 8 -21.65 4.12 -0.78
C ALA A 8 -22.17 2.72 -0.45
N VAL A 9 -23.38 2.41 -0.92
CA VAL A 9 -23.87 1.04 -0.99
C VAL A 9 -23.04 0.34 -2.07
N ASN A 10 -21.79 0.01 -1.75
CA ASN A 10 -21.01 -0.88 -2.59
C ASN A 10 -21.62 -2.27 -2.39
N SER A 11 -22.17 -2.82 -3.47
CA SER A 11 -22.62 -4.21 -3.51
C SER A 11 -21.40 -5.14 -3.55
N SER A 12 -20.61 -5.16 -2.47
CA SER A 12 -19.51 -6.12 -2.34
C SER A 12 -20.07 -7.52 -2.49
N ALA A 13 -19.62 -8.23 -3.52
CA ALA A 13 -20.13 -9.54 -3.89
C ALA A 13 -19.12 -10.64 -3.55
N HIS A 14 -19.63 -11.83 -3.22
CA HIS A 14 -18.82 -13.03 -3.03
C HIS A 14 -18.34 -13.63 -4.36
N TRP A 15 -17.71 -12.81 -5.22
CA TRP A 15 -17.30 -13.21 -6.56
C TRP A 15 -16.38 -14.44 -6.58
N TRP A 16 -15.63 -14.69 -5.50
CA TRP A 16 -14.79 -15.87 -5.35
C TRP A 16 -15.58 -17.17 -5.30
N ASP A 17 -16.86 -17.13 -4.93
CA ASP A 17 -17.73 -18.32 -4.98
C ASP A 17 -18.01 -18.73 -6.44
N VAL A 18 -18.09 -17.76 -7.37
CA VAL A 18 -18.30 -18.02 -8.80
C VAL A 18 -17.12 -18.77 -9.42
N VAL A 19 -15.91 -18.56 -8.89
CA VAL A 19 -14.68 -19.22 -9.33
C VAL A 19 -14.17 -20.29 -8.36
N ALA A 20 -15.00 -20.72 -7.41
CA ALA A 20 -14.59 -21.62 -6.32
C ALA A 20 -13.91 -22.91 -6.82
N ALA A 21 -14.43 -23.50 -7.90
CA ALA A 21 -13.86 -24.71 -8.52
C ALA A 21 -12.41 -24.51 -8.99
N GLN A 22 -12.05 -23.30 -9.41
CA GLN A 22 -10.72 -22.95 -9.93
C GLN A 22 -9.74 -22.59 -8.81
N LEU A 23 -10.25 -22.02 -7.72
CA LEU A 23 -9.45 -21.63 -6.56
C LEU A 23 -8.91 -22.83 -5.78
N GLY A 24 -9.60 -23.97 -5.88
CA GLY A 24 -9.25 -25.25 -5.25
C GLY A 24 -9.70 -25.33 -3.79
N THR A 25 -9.86 -26.57 -3.30
CA THR A 25 -10.45 -26.87 -1.99
C THR A 25 -9.78 -26.13 -0.84
N ARG A 26 -8.45 -26.13 -0.78
CA ARG A 26 -7.68 -25.47 0.30
C ARG A 26 -7.91 -23.95 0.36
N THR A 27 -8.18 -23.31 -0.77
CA THR A 27 -8.49 -21.87 -0.80
C THR A 27 -9.89 -21.63 -0.24
N MET A 28 -10.86 -22.44 -0.67
CA MET A 28 -12.24 -22.32 -0.22
C MET A 28 -12.42 -22.73 1.26
N GLU A 29 -11.59 -23.64 1.78
CA GLU A 29 -11.54 -23.97 3.21
C GLU A 29 -11.23 -22.75 4.09
N LYS A 30 -10.36 -21.84 3.64
CA LYS A 30 -10.06 -20.60 4.37
C LYS A 30 -11.25 -19.65 4.39
N VAL A 31 -11.98 -19.54 3.27
CA VAL A 31 -13.24 -18.77 3.20
C VAL A 31 -14.29 -19.40 4.12
N LYS A 32 -14.42 -20.73 4.07
CA LYS A 32 -15.32 -21.51 4.93
C LYS A 32 -15.01 -21.31 6.42
N ALA A 33 -13.74 -21.32 6.81
CA ALA A 33 -13.31 -21.07 8.18
C ALA A 33 -13.70 -19.66 8.70
N VAL A 34 -13.90 -18.69 7.81
CA VAL A 34 -14.46 -17.38 8.19
C VAL A 34 -15.98 -17.42 8.31
N ARG A 35 -16.66 -18.12 7.38
CA ARG A 35 -18.13 -18.30 7.40
C ARG A 35 -18.60 -19.11 8.60
N GLU A 36 -17.75 -19.97 9.14
CA GLU A 36 -18.09 -20.89 10.21
C GLU A 36 -17.39 -20.54 11.53
N LYS A 37 -17.94 -21.06 12.63
CA LYS A 37 -17.33 -21.13 13.95
C LYS A 37 -17.54 -22.56 14.45
N ASN A 38 -16.46 -23.30 14.68
CA ASN A 38 -16.50 -24.71 15.11
C ASN A 38 -17.38 -25.60 14.21
N GLY A 39 -17.31 -25.41 12.89
CA GLY A 39 -18.11 -26.17 11.91
C GLY A 39 -19.58 -25.76 11.82
N THR A 40 -20.02 -24.74 12.57
CA THR A 40 -21.37 -24.18 12.49
C THR A 40 -21.37 -22.86 11.69
N PRO A 41 -22.29 -22.64 10.75
CA PRO A 41 -22.42 -21.36 10.04
C PRO A 41 -22.66 -20.22 11.03
N ARG A 42 -21.95 -19.10 10.85
CA ARG A 42 -22.18 -17.89 11.65
C ARG A 42 -23.50 -17.24 11.27
N ILE A 43 -24.19 -16.72 12.27
CA ILE A 43 -25.45 -15.98 12.13
C ILE A 43 -25.28 -14.62 12.85
N PRO A 44 -25.36 -13.48 12.13
CA PRO A 44 -25.56 -13.39 10.68
C PRO A 44 -24.36 -13.93 9.88
N ALA A 45 -24.60 -14.32 8.62
CA ALA A 45 -23.54 -14.74 7.72
C ALA A 45 -22.58 -13.57 7.47
N PRO A 46 -21.25 -13.77 7.52
CA PRO A 46 -20.29 -12.70 7.27
C PRO A 46 -20.45 -12.10 5.87
N SER A 47 -20.40 -10.77 5.78
CA SER A 47 -20.45 -10.07 4.49
C SER A 47 -19.20 -10.34 3.65
N ALA A 48 -19.23 -9.98 2.36
CA ALA A 48 -18.07 -10.09 1.50
C ALA A 48 -16.86 -9.30 2.06
N ASP A 49 -17.08 -8.07 2.53
CA ASP A 49 -16.02 -7.24 3.12
C ASP A 49 -15.49 -7.82 4.43
N GLU A 50 -16.35 -8.46 5.23
CA GLU A 50 -15.93 -9.15 6.45
C GLU A 50 -15.05 -10.36 6.13
N ILE A 51 -15.38 -11.12 5.08
CA ILE A 51 -14.54 -12.23 4.62
C ILE A 51 -13.19 -11.71 4.13
N VAL A 52 -13.20 -10.64 3.32
CA VAL A 52 -11.98 -10.00 2.81
C VAL A 52 -11.06 -9.56 3.94
N SER A 53 -11.61 -8.91 4.97
CA SER A 53 -10.83 -8.40 6.09
C SER A 53 -10.32 -9.47 7.07
N ARG A 54 -11.00 -10.62 7.18
CA ARG A 54 -10.62 -11.70 8.12
C ARG A 54 -9.59 -12.68 7.57
N VAL A 55 -9.38 -12.73 6.26
CA VAL A 55 -8.30 -13.52 5.65
C VAL A 55 -7.08 -12.63 5.37
N THR A 56 -5.91 -13.25 5.26
CA THR A 56 -4.65 -12.48 5.11
C THR A 56 -4.54 -11.83 3.73
N PHE A 57 -3.81 -10.73 3.63
CA PHE A 57 -3.52 -10.11 2.33
C PHE A 57 -2.89 -11.10 1.34
N GLY A 58 -1.94 -11.92 1.80
CA GLY A 58 -1.30 -12.96 0.98
C GLY A 58 -2.25 -14.08 0.51
N PHE A 59 -3.40 -14.27 1.15
CA PHE A 59 -4.45 -15.12 0.60
C PHE A 59 -5.04 -14.50 -0.66
N TRP A 60 -5.41 -13.22 -0.62
CA TRP A 60 -6.01 -12.53 -1.76
C TRP A 60 -5.06 -12.38 -2.93
N THR A 61 -3.77 -12.16 -2.70
CA THR A 61 -2.78 -12.14 -3.79
C THR A 61 -2.70 -13.47 -4.53
N ALA A 62 -2.75 -14.59 -3.81
CA ALA A 62 -2.81 -15.92 -4.40
C ALA A 62 -4.11 -16.17 -5.17
N VAL A 63 -5.26 -15.71 -4.66
CA VAL A 63 -6.56 -15.78 -5.35
C VAL A 63 -6.53 -15.00 -6.66
N LEU A 64 -6.04 -13.75 -6.65
CA LEU A 64 -5.92 -12.91 -7.85
C LEU A 64 -5.07 -13.56 -8.94
N GLY A 65 -3.97 -14.23 -8.55
CA GLY A 65 -3.11 -14.97 -9.48
C GLY A 65 -3.76 -16.20 -10.13
N ARG A 66 -4.86 -16.72 -9.57
CA ARG A 66 -5.56 -17.92 -10.04
C ARG A 66 -6.84 -17.63 -10.81
N VAL A 67 -7.23 -16.37 -10.96
CA VAL A 67 -8.40 -16.01 -11.76
C VAL A 67 -8.21 -16.51 -13.19
N ASP A 68 -9.13 -17.36 -13.64
CA ASP A 68 -9.09 -17.98 -14.94
C ASP A 68 -9.24 -16.95 -16.08
N LYS A 69 -8.60 -17.23 -17.23
CA LYS A 69 -8.62 -16.32 -18.38
C LYS A 69 -10.04 -16.07 -18.91
N HIS A 70 -10.94 -17.04 -18.82
CA HIS A 70 -12.31 -16.89 -19.31
C HIS A 70 -13.14 -15.99 -18.39
N GLN A 71 -12.81 -15.92 -17.09
CA GLN A 71 -13.53 -15.10 -16.11
C GLN A 71 -12.85 -13.74 -15.83
N ALA A 72 -11.56 -13.61 -16.18
CA ALA A 72 -10.77 -12.40 -15.89
C ALA A 72 -11.38 -11.11 -16.45
N HIS A 73 -11.99 -11.16 -17.64
CA HIS A 73 -12.62 -9.99 -18.27
C HIS A 73 -13.89 -9.49 -17.55
N VAL A 74 -14.46 -10.28 -16.64
CA VAL A 74 -15.61 -9.90 -15.81
C VAL A 74 -15.15 -9.53 -14.41
N ILE A 75 -14.30 -10.37 -13.81
CA ILE A 75 -13.86 -10.22 -12.42
C ILE A 75 -12.89 -9.04 -12.26
N MET A 76 -11.89 -8.91 -13.14
CA MET A 76 -10.85 -7.88 -12.97
C MET A 76 -11.38 -6.45 -13.08
N PRO A 77 -12.29 -6.10 -14.02
CA PRO A 77 -12.92 -4.80 -14.02
C PRO A 77 -13.76 -4.51 -12.77
N ALA A 78 -14.35 -5.54 -12.14
CA ALA A 78 -15.09 -5.35 -10.89
C ALA A 78 -14.18 -5.05 -9.69
N ILE A 79 -12.99 -5.65 -9.66
CA ILE A 79 -11.98 -5.42 -8.60
C ILE A 79 -11.21 -4.12 -8.83
N PHE A 80 -10.90 -3.81 -10.09
CA PHE A 80 -10.10 -2.66 -10.52
C PHE A 80 -10.88 -1.84 -11.55
N PRO A 81 -11.96 -1.13 -11.15
CA PRO A 81 -12.85 -0.43 -12.08
C PRO A 81 -12.16 0.68 -12.89
N ASP A 82 -11.13 1.31 -12.33
CA ASP A 82 -10.42 2.43 -12.95
C ASP A 82 -9.12 1.99 -13.66
N HIS A 83 -8.87 0.67 -13.79
CA HIS A 83 -7.63 0.17 -14.40
C HIS A 83 -7.57 0.39 -15.92
N PRO A 84 -6.43 0.81 -16.51
CA PRO A 84 -6.32 1.10 -17.94
C PRO A 84 -6.69 -0.05 -18.88
N LEU A 85 -6.47 -1.31 -18.48
CA LEU A 85 -6.88 -2.49 -19.27
C LEU A 85 -8.40 -2.59 -19.47
N ASN A 86 -9.22 -1.87 -18.71
CA ASN A 86 -10.67 -1.82 -18.91
C ASN A 86 -11.06 -1.10 -20.20
N ALA A 87 -10.16 -0.33 -20.82
CA ALA A 87 -10.39 0.24 -22.16
C ALA A 87 -10.64 -0.85 -23.22
N ARG A 88 -10.05 -2.04 -23.02
CA ARG A 88 -10.29 -3.23 -23.85
C ARG A 88 -10.36 -4.45 -22.94
N PRO A 89 -11.53 -4.77 -22.34
CA PRO A 89 -11.64 -5.79 -21.28
C PRO A 89 -11.13 -7.19 -21.67
N ASN A 90 -11.11 -7.52 -22.96
CA ASN A 90 -10.51 -8.77 -23.45
C ASN A 90 -8.99 -8.85 -23.20
N GLU A 91 -8.29 -7.72 -22.99
CA GLU A 91 -6.88 -7.71 -22.59
C GLU A 91 -6.64 -8.33 -21.21
N TRP A 92 -7.67 -8.43 -20.35
CA TRP A 92 -7.58 -9.22 -19.12
C TRP A 92 -7.46 -10.72 -19.36
N LYS A 93 -7.85 -11.22 -20.55
CA LYS A 93 -7.71 -12.65 -20.90
C LYS A 93 -6.25 -13.02 -21.19
N ASP A 94 -5.45 -12.04 -21.65
CA ASP A 94 -4.01 -12.19 -21.85
C ASP A 94 -3.30 -12.37 -20.50
N SER A 95 -2.66 -13.52 -20.32
CA SER A 95 -2.02 -13.89 -19.06
C SER A 95 -0.82 -12.99 -18.72
N VAL A 96 -0.09 -12.50 -19.72
CA VAL A 96 1.08 -11.63 -19.53
C VAL A 96 0.61 -10.25 -19.08
N LYS A 97 -0.36 -9.66 -19.78
CA LYS A 97 -0.94 -8.36 -19.41
C LYS A 97 -1.60 -8.42 -18.04
N ARG A 98 -2.39 -9.47 -17.76
CA ARG A 98 -3.04 -9.67 -16.46
C ARG A 98 -2.01 -9.81 -15.34
N LYS A 99 -0.99 -10.67 -15.50
CA LYS A 99 0.06 -10.88 -14.49
C LYS A 99 0.82 -9.59 -14.19
N LYS A 100 1.11 -8.79 -15.22
CA LYS A 100 1.73 -7.46 -15.06
C LYS A 100 0.83 -6.51 -14.27
N ALA A 101 -0.45 -6.42 -14.63
CA ALA A 101 -1.44 -5.57 -13.97
C ALA A 101 -1.60 -5.86 -12.47
N ILE A 102 -1.52 -7.13 -12.06
CA ILE A 102 -1.63 -7.52 -10.64
C ILE A 102 -0.28 -7.71 -9.95
N SER A 103 0.84 -7.41 -10.62
CA SER A 103 2.20 -7.65 -10.10
C SER A 103 2.47 -6.86 -8.81
N PHE A 104 1.86 -5.67 -8.67
CA PHE A 104 1.96 -4.85 -7.46
C PHE A 104 1.53 -5.63 -6.21
N ALA A 105 0.50 -6.48 -6.31
CA ALA A 105 -0.06 -7.19 -5.18
C ALA A 105 0.97 -8.17 -4.61
N PHE A 106 1.71 -8.86 -5.48
CA PHE A 106 2.78 -9.76 -5.09
C PHE A 106 3.95 -9.03 -4.45
N GLU A 107 4.44 -7.94 -5.06
CA GLU A 107 5.56 -7.16 -4.53
C GLU A 107 5.20 -6.53 -3.16
N MET A 108 3.96 -6.04 -2.99
CA MET A 108 3.44 -5.53 -1.72
C MET A 108 3.28 -6.61 -0.66
N ASN A 109 2.85 -7.82 -1.04
CA ASN A 109 2.73 -8.95 -0.12
C ASN A 109 4.10 -9.42 0.36
N ASP A 110 5.09 -9.48 -0.53
CA ASP A 110 6.47 -9.77 -0.17
C ASP A 110 6.98 -8.72 0.82
N PHE A 111 6.83 -7.43 0.51
CA PHE A 111 7.22 -6.36 1.42
C PHE A 111 6.53 -6.48 2.80
N ARG A 112 5.23 -6.75 2.83
CA ARG A 112 4.49 -7.00 4.08
C ARG A 112 5.03 -8.19 4.86
N ASN A 113 5.41 -9.28 4.18
CA ASN A 113 5.97 -10.46 4.84
C ASN A 113 7.33 -10.16 5.45
N ARG A 114 8.16 -9.37 4.77
CA ARG A 114 9.44 -8.89 5.34
C ARG A 114 9.23 -8.10 6.62
N LEU A 115 8.24 -7.20 6.64
CA LEU A 115 7.89 -6.45 7.85
C LEU A 115 7.43 -7.40 8.98
N ALA A 116 6.55 -8.35 8.67
CA ALA A 116 6.05 -9.31 9.66
C ALA A 116 7.16 -10.22 10.24
N HIS A 117 8.11 -10.63 9.41
CA HIS A 117 9.23 -11.47 9.80
C HIS A 117 10.45 -10.67 10.31
N HIS A 118 10.32 -9.36 10.46
CA HIS A 118 11.40 -8.48 10.94
C HIS A 118 12.67 -8.59 10.08
N GLU A 119 12.49 -8.83 8.78
CA GLU A 119 13.61 -8.91 7.84
C GLU A 119 14.23 -7.54 7.56
N PRO A 120 15.54 -7.47 7.24
CA PRO A 120 16.19 -6.21 6.91
C PRO A 120 15.63 -5.56 5.64
N LEU A 121 14.98 -4.41 5.78
CA LEU A 121 14.40 -3.67 4.64
C LEU A 121 15.45 -3.05 3.69
N ARG A 122 16.75 -3.14 3.99
CA ARG A 122 17.83 -2.62 3.12
C ARG A 122 18.36 -3.64 2.11
N LYS A 123 17.96 -4.91 2.21
CA LYS A 123 18.49 -6.01 1.38
C LYS A 123 17.40 -6.63 0.52
N PHE A 124 16.83 -5.88 -0.42
CA PHE A 124 15.89 -6.43 -1.38
C PHE A 124 16.64 -7.25 -2.44
N GLY A 125 16.14 -8.46 -2.73
CA GLY A 125 16.64 -9.26 -3.85
C GLY A 125 16.32 -8.63 -5.20
N SER A 126 16.93 -9.14 -6.26
CA SER A 126 16.57 -8.76 -7.63
C SER A 126 15.17 -9.28 -7.98
N ILE A 127 14.36 -8.47 -8.65
CA ILE A 127 13.11 -8.91 -9.25
C ILE A 127 13.38 -9.23 -10.72
N LYS A 128 13.04 -10.44 -11.13
CA LYS A 128 13.20 -10.91 -12.52
C LYS A 128 11.85 -11.32 -13.08
N ASP A 129 11.62 -10.99 -14.34
CA ASP A 129 10.51 -11.51 -15.11
C ASP A 129 10.91 -12.88 -15.66
N THR A 130 10.27 -13.92 -15.12
CA THR A 130 10.50 -15.31 -15.52
C THR A 130 9.63 -15.73 -16.70
N SER A 131 8.81 -14.84 -17.26
CA SER A 131 8.05 -15.12 -18.47
C SER A 131 8.90 -15.07 -19.75
N THR A 132 10.08 -14.45 -19.69
CA THR A 132 11.07 -14.43 -20.78
C THR A 132 12.14 -15.49 -20.58
N THR A 133 12.73 -15.97 -21.67
CA THR A 133 13.92 -16.85 -21.64
C THR A 133 15.04 -16.23 -22.47
N PRO A 134 16.17 -15.81 -21.86
CA PRO A 134 16.45 -15.83 -20.42
C PRO A 134 15.55 -14.86 -19.62
N ALA A 135 15.44 -15.10 -18.31
CA ALA A 135 14.66 -14.24 -17.42
C ALA A 135 15.21 -12.81 -17.42
N THR A 136 14.33 -11.82 -17.63
CA THR A 136 14.72 -10.41 -17.74
C THR A 136 14.79 -9.76 -16.37
N LEU A 137 15.84 -8.99 -16.09
CA LEU A 137 15.93 -8.23 -14.84
C LEU A 137 14.92 -7.06 -14.88
N VAL A 138 13.97 -7.06 -13.95
CA VAL A 138 13.00 -5.96 -13.80
C VAL A 138 13.55 -4.91 -12.85
N VAL A 139 14.13 -5.35 -11.73
CA VAL A 139 14.75 -4.44 -10.74
C VAL A 139 15.95 -5.11 -10.09
N ALA A 140 17.11 -4.42 -10.09
CA ALA A 140 18.32 -4.89 -9.42
C ALA A 140 18.15 -5.00 -7.89
N ALA A 141 18.93 -5.87 -7.26
CA ALA A 141 18.97 -5.96 -5.79
C ALA A 141 19.39 -4.63 -5.17
N SER A 142 18.92 -4.34 -3.94
CA SER A 142 19.40 -3.16 -3.22
C SER A 142 20.68 -3.49 -2.43
N THR A 143 21.73 -2.73 -2.67
CA THR A 143 23.06 -2.95 -2.09
C THR A 143 23.57 -1.75 -1.29
N ASP A 144 22.93 -0.59 -1.43
CA ASP A 144 23.29 0.67 -0.79
C ASP A 144 22.04 1.48 -0.42
N LEU A 145 22.25 2.65 0.17
CA LEU A 145 21.17 3.56 0.58
C LEU A 145 20.34 4.03 -0.63
N GLN A 146 20.98 4.34 -1.75
CA GLN A 146 20.32 4.90 -2.92
C GLN A 146 19.41 3.87 -3.60
N SER A 147 19.90 2.67 -3.85
CA SER A 147 19.14 1.55 -4.40
C SER A 147 18.01 1.10 -3.47
N THR A 148 18.24 1.14 -2.14
CA THR A 148 17.19 0.89 -1.14
C THR A 148 16.09 1.96 -1.20
N ARG A 149 16.47 3.24 -1.30
CA ARG A 149 15.52 4.34 -1.45
C ARG A 149 14.71 4.22 -2.73
N SER A 150 15.36 3.96 -3.86
CA SER A 150 14.68 3.74 -5.14
C SER A 150 13.69 2.58 -5.06
N ARG A 151 14.00 1.54 -4.27
CA ARG A 151 13.09 0.43 -4.02
C ARG A 151 11.84 0.86 -3.24
N PHE A 152 11.98 1.65 -2.19
CA PHE A 152 10.85 2.19 -1.45
C PHE A 152 9.99 3.14 -2.30
N ALA A 153 10.62 4.01 -3.09
CA ALA A 153 9.92 4.88 -4.02
C ALA A 153 9.10 4.08 -5.06
N ARG A 154 9.66 2.97 -5.55
CA ARG A 154 8.94 2.04 -6.43
C ARG A 154 7.74 1.39 -5.73
N LEU A 155 7.91 0.86 -4.51
CA LEU A 155 6.81 0.25 -3.73
C LEU A 155 5.66 1.25 -3.53
N ILE A 156 6.00 2.50 -3.26
CA ILE A 156 5.06 3.61 -3.22
C ILE A 156 4.34 3.81 -4.55
N GLY A 157 5.08 3.85 -5.67
CA GLY A 157 4.48 4.01 -6.99
C GLY A 157 3.51 2.87 -7.34
N LEU A 158 3.86 1.64 -6.94
CA LEU A 158 2.99 0.47 -7.10
C LEU A 158 1.74 0.56 -6.22
N TYR A 159 1.85 1.11 -5.02
CA TYR A 159 0.69 1.39 -4.17
C TYR A 159 -0.22 2.44 -4.80
N ASP A 160 0.34 3.52 -5.34
CA ASP A 160 -0.41 4.57 -6.04
C ASP A 160 -1.12 4.00 -7.30
N GLU A 161 -0.43 3.19 -8.10
CA GLU A 161 -1.00 2.48 -9.25
C GLU A 161 -2.17 1.58 -8.83
N ALA A 162 -2.01 0.81 -7.75
CA ALA A 162 -3.08 -0.03 -7.22
C ALA A 162 -4.29 0.78 -6.77
N MET A 163 -4.07 1.84 -5.98
CA MET A 163 -5.15 2.68 -5.46
C MET A 163 -5.87 3.41 -6.58
N SER A 164 -5.13 3.96 -7.56
CA SER A 164 -5.71 4.60 -8.73
C SER A 164 -6.54 3.64 -9.58
N SER A 165 -6.15 2.37 -9.65
CA SER A 165 -6.88 1.33 -10.38
C SER A 165 -8.14 0.85 -9.68
N ILE A 166 -8.19 0.96 -8.34
CA ILE A 166 -9.36 0.59 -7.52
C ILE A 166 -10.35 1.76 -7.44
N SER A 167 -9.85 2.98 -7.19
CA SER A 167 -10.66 4.18 -7.10
C SER A 167 -9.79 5.43 -7.24
N ALA A 168 -10.01 6.19 -8.31
CA ALA A 168 -9.36 7.48 -8.53
C ALA A 168 -9.63 8.48 -7.40
N THR A 169 -10.81 8.42 -6.77
CA THR A 169 -11.16 9.27 -5.62
C THR A 169 -10.36 8.88 -4.38
N LEU A 170 -10.35 7.59 -4.02
CA LEU A 170 -9.56 7.10 -2.89
C LEU A 170 -8.07 7.44 -3.07
N HIS A 171 -7.53 7.24 -4.27
CA HIS A 171 -6.15 7.60 -4.58
C HIS A 171 -5.86 9.08 -4.33
N ARG A 172 -6.72 10.00 -4.81
CA ARG A 172 -6.55 11.44 -4.57
C ARG A 172 -6.59 11.79 -3.08
N ASP A 173 -7.44 11.14 -2.30
CA ASP A 173 -7.52 11.36 -0.85
C ASP A 173 -6.27 10.83 -0.14
N LEU A 174 -5.76 9.67 -0.55
CA LEU A 174 -4.51 9.11 -0.04
C LEU A 174 -3.32 10.00 -0.36
N LEU A 175 -3.25 10.59 -1.56
CA LEU A 175 -2.20 11.53 -1.93
C LEU A 175 -2.16 12.77 -1.02
N LYS A 176 -3.32 13.19 -0.50
CA LYS A 176 -3.45 14.34 0.41
C LYS A 176 -3.31 13.97 1.89
N SER A 177 -3.21 12.68 2.20
CA SER A 177 -3.19 12.22 3.58
C SER A 177 -1.88 12.61 4.30
N SER A 178 -1.97 12.86 5.61
CA SER A 178 -0.81 13.26 6.39
C SER A 178 0.28 12.17 6.45
N TRP A 179 -0.10 10.89 6.44
CA TRP A 179 0.86 9.79 6.43
C TRP A 179 1.61 9.74 5.09
N ARG A 180 0.94 10.06 3.97
CA ARG A 180 1.57 10.11 2.66
C ARG A 180 2.61 11.20 2.59
N THR A 181 2.28 12.42 3.02
CA THR A 181 3.24 13.54 3.09
C THR A 181 4.46 13.16 3.93
N ARG A 182 4.25 12.57 5.11
CA ARG A 182 5.33 12.12 5.99
C ARG A 182 6.19 11.04 5.34
N LEU A 183 5.59 10.06 4.66
CA LEU A 183 6.32 8.99 4.00
C LEU A 183 7.18 9.53 2.84
N THR A 184 6.62 10.45 2.04
CA THR A 184 7.37 11.16 0.98
C THR A 184 8.54 11.94 1.57
N PHE A 185 8.31 12.67 2.66
CA PHE A 185 9.38 13.39 3.37
C PHE A 185 10.47 12.43 3.85
N LEU A 186 10.09 11.32 4.52
CA LEU A 186 11.04 10.32 5.06
C LEU A 186 11.94 9.71 3.98
N LEU A 187 11.44 9.59 2.75
CA LEU A 187 12.20 9.05 1.63
C LEU A 187 12.99 10.10 0.84
N SER A 188 12.80 11.40 1.12
CA SER A 188 13.61 12.46 0.53
C SER A 188 15.05 12.47 1.09
N ASP A 189 16.00 13.07 0.37
CA ASP A 189 17.36 13.30 0.89
C ASP A 189 17.32 14.00 2.25
N ARG A 190 16.45 15.01 2.36
CA ARG A 190 16.27 15.81 3.56
C ARG A 190 15.72 14.99 4.73
N GLY A 191 14.75 14.12 4.49
CA GLY A 191 14.20 13.24 5.53
C GLY A 191 15.22 12.25 6.04
N ILE A 192 15.96 11.61 5.13
CA ILE A 192 17.03 10.67 5.48
C ILE A 192 18.12 11.39 6.27
N GLU A 193 18.58 12.56 5.80
CA GLU A 193 19.57 13.38 6.49
C GLU A 193 19.11 13.73 7.92
N ARG A 194 17.83 14.08 8.10
CA ARG A 194 17.26 14.35 9.43
C ARG A 194 17.41 13.14 10.35
N TYR A 195 17.08 11.94 9.85
CA TYR A 195 17.15 10.72 10.65
C TYR A 195 18.58 10.28 10.96
N VAL A 196 19.44 10.28 9.96
CA VAL A 196 20.86 9.91 10.11
C VAL A 196 21.58 10.81 11.10
N ASN A 197 21.29 12.12 11.07
CA ASN A 197 21.91 13.10 11.97
C ASN A 197 21.14 13.29 13.28
N THR A 198 20.21 12.39 13.63
CA THR A 198 19.39 12.43 14.85
C THR A 198 18.59 13.72 15.08
N LYS A 199 18.39 14.52 14.03
CA LYS A 199 17.64 15.79 14.03
C LYS A 199 16.12 15.59 14.05
N TYR A 200 15.63 14.38 14.29
CA TYR A 200 14.20 14.10 14.48
C TYR A 200 13.74 14.34 15.92
N ALA A 201 14.69 14.38 16.87
CA ALA A 201 14.38 14.67 18.27
C ALA A 201 13.97 16.14 18.44
N LEU A 202 12.95 16.38 19.26
CA LEU A 202 12.50 17.72 19.60
C LEU A 202 13.49 18.32 20.61
N SER A 203 13.94 19.55 20.37
CA SER A 203 14.68 20.29 21.41
C SER A 203 13.77 20.59 22.60
N ASP A 204 14.26 20.33 23.81
CA ASP A 204 13.55 20.69 25.06
C ASP A 204 13.39 22.20 25.24
N ILE A 205 14.21 22.99 24.55
CA ILE A 205 14.19 24.45 24.61
C ILE A 205 13.07 24.97 23.71
N ALA A 206 12.03 25.54 24.33
CA ALA A 206 10.96 26.21 23.61
C ALA A 206 11.39 27.60 23.11
N THR A 207 11.20 27.85 21.82
CA THR A 207 11.43 29.14 21.18
C THR A 207 10.14 29.97 21.13
N THR A 208 10.26 31.28 20.91
CA THR A 208 9.08 32.16 20.74
C THR A 208 8.63 32.21 19.29
N SER A 209 7.36 32.57 19.06
CA SER A 209 6.85 32.78 17.69
C SER A 209 7.64 33.85 16.93
N SER A 210 8.08 34.92 17.62
CA SER A 210 8.88 35.99 17.01
C SER A 210 10.26 35.50 16.58
N TYR A 211 10.90 34.65 17.39
CA TYR A 211 12.18 34.04 17.03
C TYR A 211 12.06 33.18 15.78
N LEU A 212 11.05 32.31 15.71
CA LEU A 212 10.81 31.48 14.53
C LEU A 212 10.63 32.36 13.29
N HIS A 213 9.82 33.41 13.38
CA HIS A 213 9.57 34.30 12.25
C HIS A 213 10.88 34.96 11.75
N GLN A 214 11.69 35.52 12.66
CA GLN A 214 12.96 36.16 12.31
C GLN A 214 14.02 35.17 11.80
N ASN A 215 13.95 33.91 12.22
CA ASN A 215 14.96 32.89 11.92
C ASN A 215 14.42 31.77 11.02
N PHE A 216 13.32 32.00 10.31
CA PHE A 216 12.59 30.93 9.63
C PHE A 216 13.47 30.16 8.64
N ALA A 217 14.21 30.87 7.78
CA ALA A 217 15.13 30.26 6.82
C ALA A 217 16.21 29.40 7.50
N ARG A 218 16.73 29.85 8.65
CA ARG A 218 17.71 29.10 9.44
C ARG A 218 17.10 27.84 10.04
N VAL A 219 15.90 27.94 10.61
CA VAL A 219 15.17 26.79 11.17
C VAL A 219 14.86 25.76 10.09
N VAL A 220 14.40 26.21 8.91
CA VAL A 220 14.15 25.34 7.75
C VAL A 220 15.44 24.64 7.32
N LYS A 221 16.55 25.38 7.19
CA LYS A 221 17.87 24.83 6.83
C LYS A 221 18.42 23.86 7.88
N GLN A 222 18.18 24.09 9.17
CA GLN A 222 18.62 23.20 10.25
C GLN A 222 17.94 21.83 10.19
N ASN A 223 16.75 21.76 9.57
CA ASN A 223 16.06 20.49 9.31
C ASN A 223 15.71 19.71 10.60
N ALA A 224 15.41 20.42 11.70
CA ALA A 224 15.06 19.84 12.99
C ALA A 224 13.71 20.40 13.51
N PRO A 225 12.86 19.61 14.19
CA PRO A 225 11.67 20.11 14.85
C PRO A 225 11.99 21.14 15.94
N VAL A 226 11.16 22.18 16.04
CA VAL A 226 11.31 23.22 17.06
C VAL A 226 10.04 23.36 17.87
N ARG A 227 10.18 23.39 19.19
CA ARG A 227 9.08 23.69 20.09
C ARG A 227 8.84 25.20 20.11
N ILE A 228 7.60 25.62 19.93
CA ILE A 228 7.20 27.03 19.91
C ILE A 228 6.24 27.28 21.05
N ARG A 229 6.53 28.29 21.88
CA ARG A 229 5.63 28.74 22.95
C ARG A 229 5.05 30.11 22.63
N ARG A 230 3.74 30.24 22.80
CA ARG A 230 3.03 31.53 22.75
C ARG A 230 2.02 31.58 23.90
N ALA A 231 2.26 32.45 24.88
CA ALA A 231 1.48 32.55 26.11
C ALA A 231 1.31 31.16 26.78
N ARG A 232 0.06 30.71 27.03
CA ARG A 232 -0.26 29.41 27.63
C ARG A 232 -0.35 28.24 26.62
N LYS A 233 -0.03 28.46 25.34
CA LYS A 233 -0.07 27.42 24.30
C LYS A 233 1.35 27.07 23.84
N ALA A 234 1.58 25.79 23.57
CA ALA A 234 2.79 25.29 22.93
C ALA A 234 2.41 24.49 21.68
N GLY A 235 3.23 24.62 20.64
CA GLY A 235 3.13 23.87 19.39
C GLY A 235 4.50 23.38 18.97
N ILE A 236 4.52 22.55 17.93
CA ILE A 236 5.75 22.07 17.30
C ILE A 236 5.72 22.51 15.85
N PHE A 237 6.79 23.12 15.39
CA PHE A 237 7.03 23.32 13.96
C PHE A 237 8.00 22.24 13.48
N ILE A 238 7.60 21.56 12.42
CA ILE A 238 8.41 20.55 11.74
C ILE A 238 8.71 21.13 10.37
N PRO A 239 9.98 21.39 10.03
CA PRO A 239 10.33 21.78 8.68
C PRO A 239 9.97 20.63 7.71
N GLU A 240 9.18 20.89 6.67
CA GLU A 240 8.96 19.96 5.55
C GLU A 240 9.81 20.39 4.36
#